data_AF-A0A522SAT2-F1
#
_entry.id   AF-A0A522SAT2-F1
#
_cell.length_a   1.000
_cell.length_b   1.000
_cell.length_c   1.000
_cell.angle_alpha   90.00
_cell.angle_beta   90.00
_cell.angle_gamma   90.00
#
_symmetry.space_group_name_H-M   'P 1'
#
loop_
_entity.id
_entity.type
_entity.pdbx_description
1 polymer ?
#
loop_
_entity_poly.entity_id
_entity_poly.type
_entity_poly.pdbx_seq_one_letter_code
_entity_poly.pdbx_strand_id
1 'polypeptide(L)'
;MAAEYPEVDLTTIPHEGSAQALAERVAQVMYQSDAASQLLGMKIEAVRLGYARLSMQVRDDMVNGHHTCHGGLIFSLADSAFAFACNSDNRRTVAAGAAIEFLRPGYAGDVLTAEAEVRVAGEKTGIYDIAVRNQNGETIALFRGKSHRVRGEVVATESTPQH
;
A
#
# COMPACT_ATOMS: atom_id res chain seq x y z
N MET A 1 2.61 -18.06 53.39
CA MET A 1 3.06 -18.62 52.10
C MET A 1 2.82 -17.57 51.03
N ALA A 2 3.87 -16.89 50.58
CA ALA A 2 3.81 -15.97 49.45
C ALA A 2 4.22 -16.76 48.20
N ALA A 3 3.41 -16.71 47.15
CA ALA A 3 3.75 -17.29 45.86
C ALA A 3 4.77 -16.38 45.18
N GLU A 4 5.99 -16.88 44.95
CA GLU A 4 6.93 -16.26 44.03
C GLU A 4 6.43 -16.49 42.61
N TYR A 5 6.11 -15.40 41.90
CA TYR A 5 5.90 -15.41 40.46
C TYR A 5 7.28 -15.35 39.79
N PRO A 6 7.55 -16.15 38.75
CA PRO A 6 8.83 -16.07 38.08
C PRO A 6 8.96 -14.72 37.35
N GLU A 7 10.14 -14.10 37.45
CA GLU A 7 10.51 -12.93 36.64
C GLU A 7 10.37 -13.28 35.16
N VAL A 8 9.52 -12.53 34.45
CA VAL A 8 9.39 -12.63 33.00
C VAL A 8 10.61 -11.96 32.39
N ASP A 9 11.53 -12.76 31.84
CA ASP A 9 12.63 -12.27 31.03
C ASP A 9 12.09 -11.67 29.71
N LEU A 10 12.09 -10.34 29.62
CA LEU A 10 11.60 -9.59 28.47
C LEU A 10 12.56 -9.61 27.27
N THR A 11 13.68 -10.35 27.32
CA THR A 11 14.68 -10.36 26.24
C THR A 11 14.54 -11.53 25.24
N THR A 12 13.51 -12.36 25.35
CA THR A 12 13.34 -13.57 24.52
C THR A 12 12.09 -13.61 23.62
N ILE A 13 11.51 -12.46 23.24
CA ILE A 13 10.53 -12.39 22.12
C ILE A 13 11.15 -11.67 20.90
N PRO A 14 11.52 -12.37 19.82
CA PRO A 14 11.90 -11.73 18.56
C PRO A 14 10.67 -11.20 17.76
N HIS A 15 10.49 -9.87 17.74
CA HIS A 15 10.24 -8.99 16.58
C HIS A 15 9.22 -9.30 15.44
N GLU A 16 8.00 -9.80 15.70
CA GLU A 16 6.88 -9.58 14.74
C GLU A 16 6.33 -8.14 14.79
N GLY A 17 6.53 -7.45 15.91
CA GLY A 17 6.06 -6.08 16.16
C GLY A 17 6.92 -4.93 15.63
N SER A 18 7.96 -5.12 14.79
CA SER A 18 8.72 -3.97 14.23
C SER A 18 8.57 -3.76 12.73
N ALA A 19 8.67 -4.81 11.91
CA ALA A 19 8.52 -4.64 10.46
C ALA A 19 7.08 -4.32 10.10
N GLN A 20 6.13 -5.05 10.70
CA GLN A 20 4.70 -4.80 10.53
C GLN A 20 4.32 -3.41 11.06
N ALA A 21 4.69 -3.11 12.30
CA ALA A 21 4.40 -1.80 12.90
C ALA A 21 5.07 -0.63 12.15
N LEU A 22 6.27 -0.83 11.61
CA LEU A 22 6.92 0.17 10.76
C LEU A 22 6.12 0.39 9.47
N ALA A 23 5.73 -0.68 8.78
CA ALA A 23 4.96 -0.59 7.55
C ALA A 23 3.61 0.11 7.77
N GLU A 24 2.92 -0.22 8.87
CA GLU A 24 1.67 0.44 9.29
C GLU A 24 1.88 1.93 9.62
N ARG A 25 2.92 2.29 10.38
CA ARG A 25 3.24 3.70 10.67
C ARG A 25 3.57 4.49 9.40
N VAL A 26 4.36 3.91 8.49
CA VAL A 26 4.68 4.53 7.21
C VAL A 26 3.41 4.76 6.40
N ALA A 27 2.56 3.73 6.28
CA ALA A 27 1.30 3.85 5.57
C ALA A 27 0.39 4.91 6.16
N GLN A 28 0.30 4.98 7.49
CA GLN A 28 -0.48 6.00 8.20
C GLN A 28 0.00 7.42 7.88
N VAL A 29 1.32 7.68 7.97
CA VAL A 29 1.90 9.00 7.71
C VAL A 29 1.74 9.41 6.24
N MET A 30 1.95 8.47 5.31
CA MET A 30 1.71 8.70 3.88
C MET A 30 0.26 9.05 3.63
N TYR A 31 -0.68 8.24 4.14
CA TYR A 31 -2.10 8.39 3.88
C TYR A 31 -2.65 9.71 4.44
N GLN A 32 -2.21 10.12 5.63
CA GLN A 32 -2.56 11.43 6.22
C GLN A 32 -2.20 12.61 5.31
N SER A 33 -1.13 12.48 4.53
CA SER A 33 -0.65 13.52 3.61
C SER A 33 -1.17 13.33 2.16
N ASP A 34 -1.88 12.24 1.88
CA ASP A 34 -2.38 11.89 0.55
C ASP A 34 -3.85 12.33 0.36
N ALA A 35 -4.02 13.61 0.04
CA ALA A 35 -5.34 14.19 -0.21
C ALA A 35 -6.06 13.55 -1.42
N ALA A 36 -5.32 13.02 -2.40
CA ALA A 36 -5.91 12.43 -3.59
C ALA A 36 -6.56 11.08 -3.28
N SER A 37 -5.86 10.19 -2.59
CA SER A 37 -6.43 8.91 -2.14
C SER A 37 -7.62 9.12 -1.20
N GLN A 38 -7.55 10.12 -0.31
CA GLN A 38 -8.66 10.49 0.58
C GLN A 38 -9.87 11.03 -0.19
N LEU A 39 -9.67 11.92 -1.18
CA LEU A 39 -10.75 12.46 -2.03
C LEU A 39 -11.49 11.36 -2.81
N LEU A 40 -10.74 10.37 -3.27
CA LEU A 40 -11.30 9.20 -3.97
C LEU A 40 -11.93 8.19 -3.01
N GLY A 41 -11.88 8.42 -1.70
CA GLY A 41 -12.47 7.54 -0.70
C GLY A 41 -11.75 6.20 -0.56
N MET A 42 -10.46 6.16 -0.91
CA MET A 42 -9.67 4.93 -0.81
C MET A 42 -9.40 4.57 0.65
N LYS A 43 -9.41 3.28 0.99
CA LYS A 43 -9.10 2.78 2.33
C LYS A 43 -7.95 1.80 2.25
N ILE A 44 -7.04 1.88 3.22
CA ILE A 44 -5.98 0.88 3.41
C ILE A 44 -6.59 -0.29 4.18
N GLU A 45 -6.67 -1.45 3.52
CA GLU A 45 -7.22 -2.68 4.10
C GLU A 45 -6.15 -3.53 4.79
N ALA A 46 -4.93 -3.51 4.24
CA ALA A 46 -3.78 -4.19 4.81
C ALA A 46 -2.47 -3.62 4.23
N VAL A 47 -1.43 -3.54 5.05
CA VAL A 47 -0.06 -3.24 4.63
C VAL A 47 0.89 -4.16 5.37
N ARG A 48 1.95 -4.59 4.70
CA ARG A 48 3.11 -5.27 5.28
C ARG A 48 4.33 -5.01 4.38
N LEU A 49 5.50 -5.50 4.77
CA LEU A 49 6.71 -5.34 3.96
C LEU A 49 6.50 -5.84 2.52
N GLY A 50 6.67 -4.93 1.55
CA GLY A 50 6.52 -5.17 0.12
C GLY A 50 5.09 -5.38 -0.39
N TYR A 51 4.07 -5.13 0.43
CA TYR A 51 2.66 -5.40 0.09
C TYR A 51 1.71 -4.35 0.63
N ALA A 52 0.68 -4.06 -0.15
CA ALA A 52 -0.45 -3.26 0.30
C ALA A 52 -1.74 -3.70 -0.41
N ARG A 53 -2.86 -3.59 0.30
CA ARG A 53 -4.19 -3.78 -0.24
C ARG A 53 -5.06 -2.59 0.08
N LEU A 54 -5.62 -1.96 -0.94
CA LEU A 54 -6.52 -0.83 -0.83
C LEU A 54 -7.87 -1.14 -1.46
N SER A 55 -8.93 -0.51 -0.93
CA SER A 55 -10.27 -0.54 -1.51
C SER A 55 -10.73 0.86 -1.91
N MET A 56 -11.63 0.95 -2.89
CA MET A 56 -12.28 2.18 -3.35
C MET A 56 -13.68 1.87 -3.86
N GLN A 57 -14.69 2.54 -3.32
CA GLN A 57 -16.04 2.47 -3.88
C GLN A 57 -16.13 3.36 -5.12
N VAL A 58 -16.59 2.80 -6.23
CA VAL A 58 -16.88 3.57 -7.44
C VAL A 58 -18.17 4.34 -7.23
N ARG A 59 -18.06 5.66 -7.16
CA ARG A 59 -19.20 6.56 -7.01
C ARG A 59 -19.76 6.97 -8.37
N ASP A 60 -20.96 7.55 -8.37
CA ASP A 60 -21.61 8.02 -9.60
C ASP A 60 -20.82 9.13 -10.32
N ASP A 61 -20.05 9.95 -9.59
CA ASP A 61 -19.18 10.99 -10.16
C ASP A 61 -17.84 10.46 -10.70
N MET A 62 -17.59 9.15 -10.60
CA MET A 62 -16.34 8.50 -11.04
C MET A 62 -16.46 7.78 -12.38
N VAL A 63 -17.65 7.77 -13.00
CA VAL A 63 -17.86 7.10 -14.28
C VAL A 63 -17.51 8.00 -15.47
N ASN A 64 -17.07 7.39 -16.57
CA ASN A 64 -16.81 8.05 -17.85
C ASN A 64 -18.08 8.11 -18.72
N GLY A 65 -17.94 8.61 -19.96
CA GLY A 65 -19.05 8.71 -20.93
C GLY A 65 -19.65 7.37 -21.39
N HIS A 66 -19.06 6.23 -21.00
CA HIS A 66 -19.60 4.89 -21.21
C HIS A 66 -20.26 4.30 -19.95
N HIS A 67 -20.44 5.12 -18.90
CA HIS A 67 -20.99 4.71 -17.61
C HIS A 67 -20.20 3.59 -16.92
N THR A 68 -18.89 3.53 -17.16
CA THR A 68 -17.94 2.65 -16.46
C THR A 68 -16.95 3.50 -15.66
N CYS A 69 -16.38 2.96 -14.60
CA CYS A 69 -15.37 3.62 -13.79
C CYS A 69 -14.25 4.15 -14.70
N HIS A 70 -13.93 5.44 -14.56
CA HIS A 70 -12.93 6.08 -15.38
C HIS A 70 -11.57 5.39 -15.20
N GLY A 71 -10.94 4.98 -16.31
CA GLY A 71 -9.69 4.20 -16.26
C GLY A 71 -8.57 4.90 -15.49
N GLY A 72 -8.52 6.24 -15.55
CA GLY A 72 -7.60 7.04 -14.74
C GLY A 72 -7.78 6.88 -13.22
N LEU A 73 -9.01 6.66 -12.73
CA LEU A 73 -9.28 6.46 -11.31
C LEU A 73 -8.94 5.03 -10.86
N ILE A 74 -9.14 4.05 -11.74
CA ILE A 74 -8.65 2.67 -11.54
C ILE A 74 -7.11 2.67 -11.47
N PHE A 75 -6.46 3.42 -12.36
CA PHE A 75 -5.00 3.63 -12.32
C PHE A 75 -4.58 4.26 -11.00
N SER A 76 -5.25 5.33 -10.55
CA SER A 76 -4.95 5.95 -9.26
C SER A 76 -5.06 4.96 -8.10
N LEU A 77 -6.09 4.11 -8.07
CA LEU A 77 -6.22 3.08 -7.04
C LEU A 77 -5.03 2.10 -7.05
N ALA A 78 -4.64 1.63 -8.24
CA ALA A 78 -3.51 0.72 -8.38
C ALA A 78 -2.16 1.38 -8.01
N ASP A 79 -1.96 2.63 -8.42
CA ASP A 79 -0.76 3.42 -8.12
C ASP A 79 -0.65 3.76 -6.63
N SER A 80 -1.76 4.08 -5.97
CA SER A 80 -1.80 4.27 -4.51
C SER A 80 -1.40 2.98 -3.79
N ALA A 81 -1.98 1.82 -4.15
CA ALA A 81 -1.58 0.54 -3.56
C ALA A 81 -0.09 0.24 -3.79
N PHE A 82 0.41 0.52 -4.99
CA PHE A 82 1.84 0.43 -5.30
C PHE A 82 2.70 1.35 -4.41
N ALA A 83 2.30 2.61 -4.22
CA ALA A 83 3.02 3.57 -3.39
C ALA A 83 3.16 3.08 -1.94
N PHE A 84 2.07 2.58 -1.34
CA PHE A 84 2.10 2.01 0.01
C PHE A 84 2.97 0.75 0.11
N ALA A 85 2.89 -0.14 -0.89
CA ALA A 85 3.72 -1.35 -0.92
C ALA A 85 5.21 -1.02 -1.03
N CYS A 86 5.61 -0.11 -1.93
CA CYS A 86 7.02 0.16 -2.20
C CYS A 86 7.73 1.04 -1.18
N ASN A 87 6.98 1.74 -0.32
CA ASN A 87 7.51 2.54 0.79
C ASN A 87 7.44 1.80 2.14
N SER A 88 6.84 0.61 2.19
CA SER A 88 6.60 -0.16 3.43
C SER A 88 7.86 -0.49 4.26
N ASP A 89 9.05 -0.40 3.67
CA ASP A 89 10.35 -0.55 4.34
C ASP A 89 10.93 0.78 4.89
N ASN A 90 10.12 1.83 4.92
CA ASN A 90 10.45 3.21 5.31
C ASN A 90 11.46 3.93 4.40
N ARG A 91 11.86 3.35 3.26
CA ARG A 91 12.75 4.05 2.33
C ARG A 91 11.91 4.83 1.34
N ARG A 92 12.13 6.15 1.27
CA ARG A 92 11.36 7.03 0.39
C ARG A 92 11.52 6.58 -1.07
N THR A 93 10.41 6.21 -1.67
CA THR A 93 10.36 5.56 -2.98
C THR A 93 9.26 6.20 -3.81
N VAL A 94 9.57 6.48 -5.08
CA VAL A 94 8.64 7.09 -6.03
C VAL A 94 8.40 6.17 -7.21
N ALA A 95 7.25 6.33 -7.87
CA ALA A 95 6.99 5.70 -9.16
C ALA A 95 7.93 6.29 -10.22
N ALA A 96 8.70 5.43 -10.90
CA ALA A 96 9.53 5.79 -12.05
C ALA A 96 8.87 5.46 -13.39
N GLY A 97 7.82 4.63 -13.36
CA GLY A 97 7.01 4.29 -14.52
C GLY A 97 6.02 3.20 -14.17
N ALA A 98 4.94 3.12 -14.93
CA ALA A 98 3.92 2.10 -14.77
C ALA A 98 3.28 1.72 -16.10
N ALA A 99 2.72 0.52 -16.17
CA ALA A 99 1.83 0.08 -17.22
C ALA A 99 0.59 -0.55 -16.60
N ILE A 100 -0.56 -0.39 -17.25
CA ILE A 100 -1.83 -0.97 -16.83
C ILE A 100 -2.55 -1.59 -18.01
N GLU A 101 -3.11 -2.77 -17.82
CA GLU A 101 -4.01 -3.44 -18.75
C GLU A 101 -5.43 -3.50 -18.14
N PHE A 102 -6.40 -2.94 -18.85
CA PHE A 102 -7.82 -3.02 -18.48
C PHE A 102 -8.44 -4.26 -19.11
N LEU A 103 -8.93 -5.18 -18.27
CA LEU A 103 -9.48 -6.47 -18.70
C LEU A 103 -11.00 -6.48 -18.69
N ARG A 104 -11.62 -5.75 -17.75
CA ARG A 104 -13.07 -5.64 -17.58
C ARG A 104 -13.44 -4.23 -17.13
N PRO A 105 -14.66 -3.76 -17.43
CA PRO A 105 -15.17 -2.53 -16.85
C PRO A 105 -15.48 -2.71 -15.35
N GLY A 106 -15.24 -1.66 -14.56
CA GLY A 106 -15.87 -1.48 -13.25
C GLY A 106 -17.07 -0.54 -13.38
N TYR A 107 -18.05 -0.65 -12.49
CA TYR A 107 -19.30 0.11 -12.56
C TYR A 107 -19.53 0.92 -11.28
N ALA A 108 -20.38 1.95 -11.35
CA ALA A 108 -20.84 2.64 -10.16
C ALA A 108 -21.47 1.65 -9.18
N GLY A 109 -21.17 1.81 -7.89
CA GLY A 109 -21.55 0.89 -6.83
C GLY A 109 -20.55 -0.25 -6.58
N ASP A 110 -19.64 -0.54 -7.51
CA ASP A 110 -18.59 -1.54 -7.27
C ASP A 110 -17.66 -1.10 -6.15
N VAL A 111 -17.10 -2.07 -5.44
CA VAL A 111 -15.96 -1.87 -4.55
C VAL A 111 -14.75 -2.50 -5.22
N LEU A 112 -13.86 -1.65 -5.73
CA LEU A 112 -12.62 -2.09 -6.35
C LEU A 112 -11.56 -2.26 -5.26
N THR A 113 -10.87 -3.38 -5.28
CA THR A 113 -9.75 -3.72 -4.39
C THR A 113 -8.49 -3.87 -5.23
N ALA A 114 -7.47 -3.04 -4.96
CA ALA A 114 -6.14 -3.19 -5.54
C ALA A 114 -5.22 -3.88 -4.53
N GLU A 115 -4.64 -5.00 -4.95
CA GLU A 115 -3.67 -5.75 -4.17
C GLU A 115 -2.30 -5.68 -4.84
N ALA A 116 -1.32 -5.10 -4.14
CA ALA A 116 0.03 -4.85 -4.61
C ALA A 116 1.04 -5.76 -3.92
N GLU A 117 1.92 -6.38 -4.70
CA GLU A 117 2.97 -7.25 -4.20
C GLU A 117 4.30 -7.00 -4.91
N VAL A 118 5.37 -6.90 -4.12
CA VAL A 118 6.74 -6.82 -4.62
C VAL A 118 7.11 -8.10 -5.39
N ARG A 119 7.71 -7.93 -6.56
CA ARG A 119 8.25 -9.02 -7.38
C ARG A 119 9.77 -9.00 -7.40
N VAL A 120 10.33 -7.79 -7.43
CA VAL A 120 11.78 -7.56 -7.37
C VAL A 120 12.04 -6.34 -6.50
N ALA A 121 12.93 -6.47 -5.52
CA ALA A 121 13.42 -5.37 -4.69
C ALA A 121 14.94 -5.27 -4.83
N GLY A 122 15.42 -4.19 -5.46
CA GLY A 122 16.83 -3.84 -5.53
C GLY A 122 17.21 -2.74 -4.53
N GLU A 123 18.45 -2.27 -4.61
CA GLU A 123 18.92 -1.14 -3.79
C GLU A 123 18.25 0.18 -4.23
N LYS A 124 18.20 0.44 -5.54
CA LYS A 124 17.71 1.69 -6.12
C LYS A 124 16.35 1.57 -6.80
N THR A 125 15.98 0.41 -7.30
CA THR A 125 14.74 0.19 -8.06
C THR A 125 14.02 -1.06 -7.63
N GLY A 126 12.73 -1.14 -7.94
CA GLY A 126 11.90 -2.32 -7.68
C GLY A 126 10.78 -2.48 -8.71
N ILE A 127 10.21 -3.67 -8.75
CA ILE A 127 9.07 -4.03 -9.61
C ILE A 127 7.97 -4.62 -8.74
N TYR A 128 6.76 -4.13 -8.93
CA TYR A 128 5.57 -4.52 -8.18
C TYR A 128 4.45 -4.85 -9.17
N ASP A 129 3.75 -5.95 -8.91
CA ASP A 129 2.54 -6.32 -9.65
C ASP A 129 1.33 -5.99 -8.79
N ILE A 130 0.30 -5.44 -9.43
CA ILE A 130 -0.92 -5.00 -8.78
C ILE A 130 -2.11 -5.59 -9.55
N ALA A 131 -3.01 -6.26 -8.83
CA ALA A 131 -4.27 -6.74 -9.38
C ALA A 131 -5.43 -5.93 -8.81
N VAL A 132 -6.27 -5.37 -9.69
CA VAL A 132 -7.51 -4.70 -9.29
C VAL A 132 -8.68 -5.63 -9.54
N ARG A 133 -9.47 -5.91 -8.49
CA ARG A 133 -10.64 -6.79 -8.53
C ARG A 133 -11.88 -6.10 -7.99
N ASN A 134 -13.06 -6.47 -8.45
CA ASN A 134 -14.30 -6.04 -7.80
C ASN A 134 -14.70 -6.99 -6.65
N GLN A 135 -15.82 -6.69 -6.00
CA GLN A 135 -16.41 -7.47 -4.92
C GLN A 135 -16.79 -8.92 -5.30
N ASN A 136 -16.94 -9.20 -6.60
CA ASN A 136 -17.23 -10.55 -7.11
C ASN A 136 -15.96 -11.36 -7.42
N GLY A 137 -14.78 -10.80 -7.16
CA GLY A 137 -13.48 -11.43 -7.44
C GLY A 137 -13.01 -11.28 -8.89
N GLU A 138 -13.77 -10.58 -9.74
CA GLU A 138 -13.45 -10.41 -11.14
C GLU A 138 -12.27 -9.45 -11.32
N THR A 139 -11.26 -9.85 -12.08
CA THR A 139 -10.12 -8.96 -12.38
C THR A 139 -10.55 -7.88 -13.36
N ILE A 140 -10.47 -6.63 -12.90
CA ILE A 140 -10.78 -5.41 -13.64
C ILE A 140 -9.55 -4.91 -14.39
N ALA A 141 -8.40 -4.86 -13.71
CA ALA A 141 -7.15 -4.42 -14.30
C ALA A 141 -5.93 -5.12 -13.69
N LEU A 142 -4.85 -5.18 -14.46
CA LEU A 142 -3.52 -5.56 -14.00
C LEU A 142 -2.58 -4.38 -14.19
N PHE A 143 -1.73 -4.10 -13.22
CA PHE A 143 -0.81 -2.98 -13.25
C PHE A 143 0.58 -3.47 -12.85
N ARG A 144 1.61 -2.92 -13.51
CA ARG A 144 3.01 -3.13 -13.13
C ARG A 144 3.70 -1.80 -12.87
N GLY A 145 4.11 -1.60 -11.62
CA GLY A 145 4.84 -0.42 -11.17
C GLY A 145 6.35 -0.65 -11.15
N LYS A 146 7.11 0.35 -11.57
CA LYS A 146 8.56 0.43 -11.42
C LYS A 146 8.87 1.52 -10.40
N SER A 147 9.57 1.16 -9.34
CA SER A 147 9.91 2.08 -8.27
C SER A 147 11.35 2.57 -8.40
N HIS A 148 11.61 3.77 -7.87
CA HIS A 148 12.95 4.32 -7.71
C HIS A 148 13.10 4.93 -6.31
N ARG A 149 14.10 4.48 -5.57
CA ARG A 149 14.41 5.01 -4.23
C ARG A 149 15.08 6.37 -4.37
N VAL A 150 14.63 7.32 -3.56
CA VAL A 150 15.23 8.64 -3.42
C VAL A 150 15.78 8.81 -2.01
N ARG A 151 16.57 9.84 -1.78
CA ARG A 151 17.15 10.09 -0.45
C ARG A 151 16.04 10.40 0.56
N GLY A 152 16.10 9.74 1.71
CA GLY A 152 15.26 10.02 2.88
C GLY A 152 14.41 8.83 3.28
N GLU A 153 13.79 8.99 4.45
CA GLU A 153 12.83 8.06 5.03
C GLU A 153 11.45 8.72 5.07
N VAL A 154 10.40 7.91 5.18
CA VAL A 154 9.03 8.42 5.25
C VAL A 154 8.68 8.86 6.68
N VAL A 155 9.04 8.03 7.65
CA VAL A 155 8.98 8.36 9.08
C VAL A 155 10.39 8.47 9.63
N ALA A 156 10.62 9.44 10.52
CA ALA A 156 11.89 9.56 11.20
C ALA A 156 12.08 8.36 12.13
N THR A 157 13.11 7.57 11.90
CA THR A 157 13.52 6.53 12.85
C THR A 157 14.31 7.22 13.96
N GLU A 158 13.85 7.16 15.22
CA GLU A 158 14.60 7.72 16.36
C GLU A 158 16.03 7.17 16.30
N SER A 159 16.99 8.07 16.09
CA SER A 159 18.39 7.70 16.04
C SER A 159 18.81 7.38 17.47
N THR A 160 19.24 6.15 17.75
CA THR A 160 20.00 5.86 18.96
C THR A 160 21.13 6.89 19.04
N PRO A 161 21.22 7.71 20.10
CA PRO A 161 22.31 8.67 20.21
C PRO A 161 23.62 7.89 20.21
N GLN A 162 24.48 8.16 19.23
CA GLN A 162 25.87 7.71 19.26
C GLN A 162 26.56 8.49 20.38
N HIS A 163 26.80 7.80 21.49
CA HIS A 163 27.71 8.25 22.54
C HIS A 163 29.16 7.91 22.16
#